data_AF-A0A0L6CL94-F1
#
_entry.id   AF-A0A0L6CL94-F1
#
_cell.length_a   1.000
_cell.length_b   1.000
_cell.length_c   1.000
_cell.angle_alpha   90.00
_cell.angle_beta   90.00
_cell.angle_gamma   90.00
#
_symmetry.space_group_name_H-M   'P 1'
#
loop_
_entity.id
_entity.type
_entity.pdbx_description
1 polymer ?
#
loop_
_entity_poly.entity_id
_entity_poly.type
_entity_poly.pdbx_seq_one_letter_code
_entity_poly.pdbx_strand_id
1 'polypeptide(L)' 'MAALAALVPIVVVAALAVGVLAAIGRIATPAPERTPVRRWGARDVAANVAIGRREWAIALDAAYRRRPPRWPSRSTYSAG' A
#
# COMPACT_ATOMS: atom_id res chain seq x y z
N MET A 1 2.18 18.02 29.42
CA MET A 1 1.33 16.81 29.49
C MET A 1 0.44 16.64 28.25
N ALA A 2 -0.42 17.61 27.90
CA ALA A 2 -1.34 17.50 26.75
C ALA A 2 -0.67 17.29 25.38
N ALA A 3 0.47 17.96 25.12
CA ALA A 3 1.20 17.84 23.85
C ALA A 3 1.80 16.44 23.63
N LEU A 4 2.30 15.79 24.68
CA LEU A 4 2.80 14.40 24.60
C LEU A 4 1.66 13.41 24.33
N ALA A 5 0.49 13.62 24.92
CA ALA A 5 -0.69 12.77 24.68
C ALA A 5 -1.17 12.87 23.22
N ALA A 6 -1.05 14.03 22.59
CA ALA A 6 -1.38 14.21 21.18
C ALA A 6 -0.36 13.56 20.21
N LEU A 7 0.88 13.32 20.65
CA LEU A 7 1.91 12.65 19.84
C LEU A 7 1.70 11.13 19.77
N VAL A 8 1.14 10.52 20.82
CA VAL A 8 0.88 9.08 20.86
C VAL A 8 0.06 8.57 19.65
N PRO A 9 -1.12 9.13 19.32
CA PRO A 9 -1.88 8.67 18.17
C PRO A 9 -1.13 8.86 16.85
N ILE A 10 -0.35 9.95 16.71
CA ILE A 10 0.45 10.21 15.52
C ILE A 10 1.51 9.12 15.33
N VAL A 11 2.23 8.77 16.40
CA VAL A 11 3.25 7.71 16.37
C VAL A 11 2.63 6.35 16.06
N VAL A 12 1.46 6.04 16.63
CA VAL A 12 0.75 4.78 16.37
C VAL A 12 0.34 4.69 14.90
N VAL A 13 -0.26 5.74 14.35
CA VAL A 13 -0.67 5.78 12.93
C VAL A 13 0.56 5.66 12.01
N ALA A 14 1.66 6.36 12.32
CA ALA A 14 2.89 6.26 11.56
C ALA A 14 3.48 4.84 11.61
N ALA A 15 3.51 4.21 12.79
CA ALA A 15 3.98 2.84 12.95
C ALA A 15 3.12 1.83 12.18
N LEU A 16 1.80 2.01 12.19
CA LEU A 16 0.87 1.20 11.39
C LEU A 16 1.12 1.37 9.89
N ALA A 17 1.27 2.61 9.41
CA ALA A 17 1.55 2.87 8.00
C ALA A 17 2.88 2.22 7.56
N VAL A 18 3.92 2.34 8.38
CA VAL A 18 5.22 1.66 8.16
C VAL A 18 5.04 0.14 8.15
N GLY A 19 4.30 -0.42 9.10
CA GLY A 19 4.03 -1.86 9.19
C GLY A 19 3.28 -2.39 7.97
N VAL A 20 2.25 -1.68 7.51
CA VAL A 20 1.48 -2.04 6.31
C VAL A 20 2.37 -2.00 5.06
N LEU A 21 3.15 -0.94 4.87
CA LEU A 21 4.06 -0.84 3.72
C LEU A 21 5.14 -1.93 3.76
N ALA A 22 5.71 -2.22 4.93
CA ALA A 22 6.68 -3.31 5.08
C ALA A 22 6.05 -4.68 4.77
N ALA A 23 4.81 -4.91 5.18
CA ALA A 23 4.09 -6.15 4.89
C ALA A 23 3.83 -6.31 3.37
N ILE A 24 3.39 -5.25 2.69
CA ILE A 24 3.22 -5.26 1.23
C ILE A 24 4.57 -5.56 0.56
N GLY A 25 5.64 -4.87 0.97
CA GLY A 25 6.98 -5.10 0.43
C GLY A 25 7.43 -6.55 0.58
N ARG A 26 7.21 -7.15 1.75
CA ARG A 26 7.54 -8.56 2.01
C ARG A 26 6.77 -9.52 1.11
N ILE A 27 5.48 -9.25 0.86
CA ILE A 27 4.65 -10.08 -0.03
C ILE A 27 5.17 -9.99 -1.46
N ALA A 28 5.59 -8.79 -1.90
CA ALA A 28 6.17 -8.56 -3.22
C ALA A 28 7.59 -9.15 -3.38
N THR A 29 8.37 -9.26 -2.30
CA THR A 29 9.70 -9.90 -2.33
C THR A 29 9.59 -11.41 -2.59
N PRO A 30 10.40 -12.01 -3.48
CA PRO A 30 10.42 -13.46 -3.70
C PRO A 30 10.75 -14.25 -2.43
N ALA A 31 10.10 -15.41 -2.23
CA ALA A 31 10.31 -16.28 -1.06
C ALA A 31 11.79 -16.57 -0.70
N PRO A 32 12.70 -16.88 -1.64
CA PRO A 32 14.10 -17.17 -1.30
C PRO A 32 14.88 -15.95 -0.76
N GLU A 33 14.42 -14.72 -1.03
CA GLU A 33 15.07 -13.48 -0.60
C GLU A 33 14.47 -12.93 0.72
N ARG A 34 13.41 -13.55 1.25
CA ARG A 34 12.72 -13.07 2.45
C ARG A 34 13.49 -13.40 3.73
N THR A 35 14.12 -12.40 4.33
CA THR A 35 14.61 -12.48 5.72
C THR A 35 13.44 -12.77 6.67
N PRO A 36 13.53 -13.71 7.62
CA PRO A 36 12.50 -13.92 8.65
C PRO A 36 12.26 -12.65 9.47
N VAL A 37 10.99 -12.30 9.75
CA VAL A 37 10.63 -11.05 10.47
C VAL A 37 11.32 -10.93 11.83
N ARG A 38 11.49 -12.04 12.54
CA ARG A 38 12.22 -12.10 13.83
C ARG A 38 13.70 -11.68 13.74
N ARG A 39 14.27 -11.62 12.54
CA ARG A 39 15.66 -11.24 12.27
C ARG A 39 15.78 -9.87 11.59
N TRP A 40 14.66 -9.15 11.41
CA TRP A 40 14.68 -7.86 10.74
C TRP A 40 15.40 -6.81 11.59
N GLY A 41 16.37 -6.15 10.97
CA GLY A 41 16.89 -4.89 11.44
C GLY A 41 16.13 -3.71 10.83
N ALA A 42 16.49 -2.49 11.25
CA ALA A 42 15.95 -1.26 10.69
C ALA A 42 16.14 -1.16 9.16
N ARG A 43 17.25 -1.72 8.64
CA ARG A 43 17.54 -1.76 7.20
C ARG A 43 16.56 -2.64 6.43
N ASP A 44 16.20 -3.80 6.98
CA ASP A 44 15.22 -4.70 6.36
C ASP A 44 13.83 -4.06 6.34
N VAL A 45 13.44 -3.39 7.44
CA VAL A 45 12.18 -2.65 7.50
C VAL A 45 12.16 -1.55 6.44
N ALA A 46 13.22 -0.74 6.35
CA ALA A 46 13.31 0.33 5.36
C ALA A 46 13.25 -0.19 3.92
N ALA A 47 13.97 -1.29 3.63
CA ALA A 47 13.94 -1.93 2.32
C ALA A 47 12.53 -2.42 1.95
N ASN A 48 11.85 -3.12 2.86
CA ASN A 48 10.50 -3.60 2.61
C ASN A 48 9.49 -2.44 2.49
N VAL A 49 9.62 -1.38 3.28
CA VAL A 49 8.78 -0.16 3.15
C VAL A 49 8.97 0.49 1.77
N ALA A 50 10.22 0.58 1.29
CA ALA A 50 10.51 1.17 -0.01
C ALA A 50 9.87 0.36 -1.16
N ILE A 51 9.96 -0.97 -1.10
CA ILE A 51 9.30 -1.88 -2.06
C ILE A 51 7.78 -1.70 -1.96
N GLY A 52 7.21 -1.79 -0.75
CA GLY A 52 5.77 -1.67 -0.55
C GLY A 52 5.20 -0.34 -1.03
N ARG A 53 5.93 0.77 -0.85
CA ARG A 53 5.55 2.09 -1.37
C ARG A 53 5.51 2.11 -2.90
N ARG A 54 6.49 1.50 -3.56
CA ARG A 54 6.53 1.39 -5.03
C ARG A 54 5.34 0.59 -5.55
N GLU A 55 5.08 -0.57 -4.97
CA GLU A 55 3.96 -1.44 -5.36
C GLU A 55 2.61 -0.77 -5.14
N TRP A 56 2.45 -0.09 -4.00
CA TRP A 56 1.25 0.69 -3.72
C TRP A 56 1.02 1.80 -4.75
N ALA A 57 2.06 2.53 -5.13
CA ALA A 57 1.98 3.56 -6.16
C ALA A 57 1.57 2.99 -7.53
N ILE A 58 2.14 1.84 -7.91
CA ILE A 58 1.76 1.13 -9.15
C ILE A 58 0.29 0.70 -9.11
N ALA A 59 -0.16 0.15 -7.98
CA ALA A 59 -1.55 -0.26 -7.80
C ALA A 59 -2.53 0.92 -7.88
N LEU A 60 -2.18 2.05 -7.26
CA LEU A 60 -2.97 3.28 -7.34
C LEU A 60 -3.02 3.79 -8.79
N ASP A 61 -1.87 3.87 -9.46
CA ASP A 61 -1.80 4.32 -10.85
C ASP A 61 -2.67 3.43 -11.76
N ALA A 62 -2.60 2.11 -11.58
CA ALA A 62 -3.46 1.18 -12.30
C ALA A 62 -4.95 1.35 -11.98
N ALA A 63 -5.31 1.61 -10.72
CA ALA A 63 -6.68 1.83 -10.29
C ALA A 63 -7.26 3.14 -10.87
N TYR A 64 -6.49 4.22 -10.86
CA TYR A 64 -6.94 5.54 -11.30
C TYR A 64 -6.81 5.78 -12.81
N ARG A 65 -5.89 5.08 -13.52
CA ARG A 65 -5.79 5.14 -14.99
C ARG A 65 -6.79 4.24 -15.71
N ARG A 66 -7.39 3.25 -15.03
CA ARG A 66 -8.53 2.53 -15.60
C ARG A 66 -9.73 3.47 -15.67
N ARG A 67 -10.02 4.01 -16.86
CA ARG A 67 -11.29 4.69 -17.14
C ARG A 67 -12.44 3.81 -16.62
N PRO A 68 -13.45 4.37 -15.93
CA PRO A 68 -14.64 3.60 -15.61
C PRO A 68 -15.23 3.04 -16.92
N PRO A 69 -15.76 1.81 -16.92
CA PRO A 69 -16.39 1.25 -18.11
C PRO A 69 -17.47 2.23 -18.57
N ARG A 70 -17.38 2.67 -19.83
CA ARG A 70 -18.46 3.41 -20.48
C ARG A 70 -19.59 2.41 -20.68
N TRP A 71 -20.53 2.36 -19.75
CA TRP A 71 -21.77 1.65 -19.93
C TRP A 71 -22.47 2.21 -21.16
N PRO A 72 -22.88 1.38 -22.13
CA PRO A 72 -23.69 1.85 -23.24
C PRO A 72 -24.99 2.45 -22.67
N SER A 73 -25.26 3.71 -22.96
CA SER A 73 -26.54 4.34 -22.63
C SER A 73 -27.65 3.57 -23.34
N ARG A 74 -28.78 3.34 -22.64
CA ARG A 74 -29.95 2.55 -23.12
C ARG A 74 -30.50 2.94 -24.51
N SER A 75 -30.05 4.04 -25.10
CA SER A 75 -30.44 4.49 -26.43
C SER A 75 -29.99 3.58 -27.58
N THR A 76 -29.08 2.62 -27.34
CA THR A 76 -28.64 1.67 -28.39
C THR A 76 -29.54 0.45 -28.57
N TYR A 77 -30.60 0.28 -27.77
CA TYR A 77 -31.50 -0.88 -27.84
C TYR A 77 -32.85 -0.60 -28.51
N SER A 78 -33.10 0.61 -29.01
CA SER A 78 -34.41 1.02 -29.57
C SER A 78 -34.37 1.36 -31.06
N ALA A 79 -33.33 0.96 -31.79
CA ALA A 79 -33.26 1.08 -33.24
C ALA A 79 -33.31 -0.33 -33.87
N GLY A 80 -34.50 -0.93 -33.83
CA GLY A 80 -34.84 -2.21 -34.45
C GLY A 80 -36.31 -2.19 -34.83
#